data_AF-X1EVM8-F1
#
_entry.id   AF-X1EVM8-F1
#
_cell.length_a   1.000
_cell.length_b   1.000
_cell.length_c   1.000
_cell.angle_alpha   90.00
_cell.angle_beta   90.00
_cell.angle_gamma   90.00
#
_symmetry.space_group_name_H-M   'P 1'
#
loop_
_entity.id
_entity.type
_entity.pdbx_description
1 polymer ?
#
loop_
_entity_poly.entity_id
_entity_poly.type
_entity_poly.pdbx_seq_one_letter_code
_entity_poly.pdbx_strand_id
1 'polypeptide(L)'
;MSMINLEKKIYFGGSIVTINENQPFVEAVGIEGEKIVSIGDLEDVKKVLGKESALIDLKGHSLLPGFIDCHLHPISYIFYLLSPDASDVKSIEELKEYLRKVSKERKKDELMMVFNLSEEKFDVPKLPNKKDLDEACPEHPVFVLRYDGHIGIANSKALELAKIDENTLVPEGGEIRKDSNGNLTGVISEQALDLILSKVSLPSVDKIKVAAVKAFKIFAKKGLTSLHGILSADSTGEFGDAGSMELPLRKSIQNSILQNWYALINTDKPKKLLKLKKPPLDGGKKDSKFKVGALKLFLDGTFGAKTACMFEPFSDEPGA
;
A
#
# COMPACT_ATOMS: atom_id res chain seq x y z
N MET A 1 36.14 -9.21 33.95
CA MET A 1 35.00 -8.34 33.64
C MET A 1 34.42 -8.86 32.34
N SER A 2 33.39 -9.72 32.38
CA SER A 2 32.84 -10.34 31.16
C SER A 2 32.13 -9.28 30.33
N MET A 3 32.48 -9.18 29.04
CA MET A 3 31.80 -8.28 28.12
C MET A 3 30.37 -8.80 27.90
N ILE A 4 29.38 -7.95 28.15
CA ILE A 4 27.98 -8.26 27.87
C ILE A 4 27.85 -8.47 26.36
N ASN A 5 27.41 -9.66 25.93
CA ASN A 5 27.22 -9.95 24.53
C ASN A 5 25.86 -9.40 24.07
N LEU A 6 25.87 -8.33 23.26
CA LEU A 6 24.65 -7.73 22.72
C LEU A 6 23.95 -8.59 21.65
N GLU A 7 24.58 -9.68 21.18
CA GLU A 7 23.91 -10.66 20.31
C GLU A 7 23.01 -11.62 21.10
N LYS A 8 23.27 -11.85 22.39
CA LYS A 8 22.47 -12.74 23.24
C LYS A 8 21.64 -11.94 24.23
N LYS A 9 20.32 -12.03 24.12
CA LYS A 9 19.37 -11.26 24.94
C LYS A 9 18.37 -12.18 25.60
N ILE A 10 18.05 -11.90 26.85
CA ILE A 10 16.98 -12.57 27.58
C ILE A 10 15.98 -11.50 28.00
N TYR A 11 14.75 -11.59 27.49
CA TYR A 11 13.64 -10.73 27.90
C TYR A 11 12.84 -11.43 28.98
N PHE A 12 12.50 -10.73 30.06
CA PHE A 12 11.82 -11.28 31.24
C PHE A 12 11.08 -10.19 32.04
N GLY A 13 10.41 -10.55 33.13
CA GLY A 13 9.84 -9.55 34.05
C GLY A 13 8.52 -8.93 33.57
N GLY A 14 7.79 -9.64 32.71
CA GLY A 14 6.48 -9.25 32.17
C GLY A 14 5.78 -10.43 31.50
N SER A 15 4.54 -10.26 31.05
CA SER A 15 3.80 -11.33 30.38
C SER A 15 4.33 -11.55 28.96
N ILE A 16 4.93 -12.71 28.68
CA ILE A 16 5.42 -13.05 27.34
C ILE A 16 4.46 -14.03 26.68
N VAL A 17 3.78 -13.58 25.63
CA VAL A 17 2.78 -14.36 24.90
C VAL A 17 3.45 -15.10 23.75
N THR A 18 3.20 -16.41 23.63
CA THR A 18 3.81 -17.24 22.57
C THR A 18 2.85 -17.51 21.41
N ILE A 19 1.53 -17.40 21.65
CA ILE A 19 0.46 -17.85 20.73
C ILE A 19 0.54 -19.38 20.46
N ASN A 20 1.22 -20.14 21.31
CA ASN A 20 1.20 -21.59 21.32
C ASN A 20 0.11 -22.08 22.29
N GLU A 21 -0.88 -22.83 21.80
CA GLU A 21 -1.99 -23.34 22.63
C GLU A 21 -1.52 -24.17 23.83
N ASN A 22 -0.41 -24.92 23.69
CA ASN A 22 0.12 -25.77 24.76
C ASN A 22 0.98 -25.00 25.78
N GLN A 23 1.44 -23.80 25.44
CA GLN A 23 2.28 -22.98 26.31
C GLN A 23 2.06 -21.49 26.01
N PRO A 24 0.86 -20.94 26.26
CA PRO A 24 0.45 -19.62 25.76
C PRO A 24 1.25 -18.46 26.36
N PHE A 25 1.80 -18.66 27.55
CA PHE A 25 2.63 -17.70 28.27
C PHE A 25 3.92 -18.36 28.75
N VAL A 26 5.01 -17.57 28.80
CA VAL A 26 6.30 -17.96 29.37
C VAL A 26 6.87 -16.82 30.23
N GLU A 27 7.80 -17.14 31.13
CA GLU A 27 8.46 -16.15 32.00
C GLU A 27 9.57 -15.38 31.25
N ALA A 28 10.26 -16.07 30.34
CA ALA A 28 11.38 -15.52 29.59
C ALA A 28 11.46 -16.01 28.14
N VAL A 29 12.04 -15.17 27.28
CA VAL A 29 12.48 -15.56 25.93
C VAL A 29 13.95 -15.20 25.73
N GLY A 30 14.71 -16.17 25.23
CA GLY A 30 16.10 -16.03 24.89
C GLY A 30 16.30 -15.91 23.38
N ILE A 31 16.99 -14.85 22.97
CA ILE A 31 17.26 -14.52 21.57
C ILE A 31 18.78 -14.50 21.35
N GLU A 32 19.23 -15.14 20.27
CA GLU A 32 20.59 -15.06 19.75
C GLU A 32 20.55 -14.51 18.32
N GLY A 33 21.14 -13.34 18.10
CA GLY A 33 21.03 -12.61 16.85
C GLY A 33 19.58 -12.25 16.53
N GLU A 34 19.02 -12.86 15.48
CA GLU A 34 17.64 -12.67 15.01
C GLU A 34 16.72 -13.88 15.30
N LYS A 35 17.19 -14.88 16.06
CA LYS A 35 16.47 -16.12 16.31
C LYS A 35 16.12 -16.28 17.78
N ILE A 36 14.89 -16.71 18.04
CA ILE A 36 14.50 -17.24 19.36
C ILE A 36 15.15 -18.62 19.50
N VAL A 37 15.97 -18.79 20.54
CA VAL A 37 16.70 -20.04 20.80
C VAL A 37 16.20 -20.78 22.03
N SER A 38 15.46 -20.10 22.93
CA SER A 38 14.84 -20.71 24.09
C SER A 38 13.65 -19.89 24.59
N ILE A 39 12.64 -20.55 25.14
CA ILE A 39 11.47 -19.96 25.83
C ILE A 39 11.15 -20.82 27.06
N GLY A 40 10.57 -20.23 28.10
CA GLY A 40 10.13 -20.96 29.29
C GLY A 40 10.44 -20.18 30.56
N ASP A 41 10.86 -20.92 31.60
CA ASP A 41 11.28 -20.34 32.88
C ASP A 41 12.60 -19.57 32.73
N LEU A 42 12.74 -18.46 33.46
CA LEU A 42 13.89 -17.57 33.33
C LEU A 42 15.23 -18.29 33.58
N GLU A 43 15.28 -19.17 34.57
CA GLU A 43 16.51 -19.89 34.91
C GLU A 43 16.91 -20.91 33.84
N ASP A 44 15.95 -21.55 33.17
CA ASP A 44 16.24 -22.47 32.08
C ASP A 44 16.70 -21.73 30.82
N VAL A 45 16.09 -20.58 30.51
CA VAL A 45 16.55 -19.70 29.43
C VAL A 45 17.98 -19.20 29.70
N LYS A 46 18.31 -18.81 30.94
CA LYS A 46 19.67 -18.42 31.34
C LYS A 46 20.69 -19.54 31.19
N LYS A 47 20.33 -20.79 31.51
CA LYS A 47 21.21 -21.95 31.31
C LYS A 47 21.54 -22.16 29.83
N VAL A 48 20.57 -21.97 28.94
CA VAL A 48 20.75 -22.15 27.49
C VAL A 48 21.62 -21.04 26.88
N LEU A 49 21.33 -19.76 27.14
CA LEU A 49 22.08 -18.67 26.49
C LEU A 49 23.41 -18.35 27.19
N GLY A 50 23.53 -18.70 28.47
CA GLY A 50 24.71 -18.46 29.29
C GLY A 50 24.71 -17.10 30.00
N LYS A 51 25.63 -16.95 30.96
CA LYS A 51 25.69 -15.83 31.91
C LYS A 51 26.09 -14.48 31.29
N GLU A 52 26.63 -14.47 30.08
CA GLU A 52 27.06 -13.24 29.39
C GLU A 52 25.94 -12.57 28.57
N SER A 53 24.74 -13.16 28.60
CA SER A 53 23.56 -12.62 27.91
C SER A 53 23.07 -11.32 28.54
N ALA A 54 22.68 -10.36 27.70
CA ALA A 54 22.02 -9.15 28.16
C ALA A 54 20.63 -9.46 28.71
N LEU A 55 20.40 -9.15 29.99
CA LEU A 55 19.08 -9.26 30.61
C LEU A 55 18.27 -7.98 30.34
N ILE A 56 17.05 -8.14 29.81
CA ILE A 56 16.14 -7.04 29.47
C ILE A 56 14.84 -7.23 30.25
N ASP A 57 14.70 -6.46 31.32
CA ASP A 57 13.50 -6.44 32.15
C ASP A 57 12.38 -5.63 31.46
N LEU A 58 11.25 -6.29 31.23
CA LEU A 58 10.04 -5.74 30.62
C LEU A 58 9.26 -4.84 31.61
N LYS A 59 9.59 -4.85 32.90
CA LYS A 59 8.98 -4.00 33.93
C LYS A 59 7.45 -4.11 33.97
N GLY A 60 6.95 -5.34 33.88
CA GLY A 60 5.52 -5.66 33.85
C GLY A 60 4.82 -5.47 32.50
N HIS A 61 5.49 -4.92 31.48
CA HIS A 61 4.91 -4.82 30.14
C HIS A 61 4.84 -6.17 29.45
N SER A 62 3.91 -6.32 28.51
CA SER A 62 3.76 -7.56 27.74
C SER A 62 4.67 -7.58 26.51
N LEU A 63 5.23 -8.75 26.23
CA LEU A 63 5.93 -9.04 24.97
C LEU A 63 5.05 -9.98 24.13
N LEU A 64 4.79 -9.60 22.88
CA LEU A 64 3.95 -10.36 21.95
C LEU A 64 4.72 -10.64 20.66
N PRO A 65 4.31 -11.67 19.88
CA PRO A 65 4.78 -11.82 18.51
C PRO A 65 4.44 -10.56 17.71
N GLY A 66 5.38 -10.13 16.86
CA GLY A 66 5.13 -9.00 15.96
C GLY A 66 4.01 -9.30 14.98
N PHE A 67 3.20 -8.29 14.66
CA PHE A 67 2.07 -8.46 13.76
C PHE A 67 2.54 -8.70 12.33
N ILE A 68 1.75 -9.52 11.61
CA ILE A 68 1.96 -9.82 10.20
C ILE A 68 0.73 -9.36 9.44
N ASP A 69 0.90 -8.38 8.56
CA ASP A 69 -0.15 -8.00 7.63
C ASP A 69 -0.17 -9.01 6.45
N CYS A 70 -1.34 -9.59 6.16
CA CYS A 70 -1.47 -10.63 5.15
C CYS A 70 -1.83 -10.12 3.76
N HIS A 71 -2.10 -8.82 3.59
CA HIS A 71 -2.42 -8.25 2.28
C HIS A 71 -2.14 -6.75 2.25
N LEU A 72 -1.00 -6.35 1.70
CA LEU A 72 -0.61 -4.95 1.63
C LEU A 72 -0.08 -4.58 0.25
N HIS A 73 -0.23 -3.31 -0.13
CA HIS A 73 0.35 -2.71 -1.33
C HIS A 73 1.40 -1.66 -0.94
N PRO A 74 2.63 -2.05 -0.52
CA PRO A 74 3.58 -1.11 0.09
C PRO A 74 4.09 -0.06 -0.90
N ILE A 75 4.24 -0.41 -2.18
CA ILE A 75 4.68 0.52 -3.22
C ILE A 75 3.61 1.59 -3.46
N SER A 76 2.36 1.19 -3.60
CA SER A 76 1.21 2.11 -3.71
C SER A 76 1.12 3.02 -2.49
N TYR A 77 1.33 2.49 -1.27
CA TYR A 77 1.33 3.28 -0.05
C TYR A 77 2.47 4.33 -0.02
N ILE A 78 3.63 4.04 -0.59
CA ILE A 78 4.72 5.01 -0.71
C ILE A 78 4.33 6.16 -1.66
N PHE A 79 3.70 5.85 -2.80
CA PHE A 79 3.18 6.88 -3.70
C PHE A 79 2.06 7.70 -3.07
N TYR A 80 1.21 7.06 -2.28
CA TYR A 80 0.19 7.75 -1.49
C TYR A 80 0.82 8.76 -0.52
N LEU A 81 1.86 8.37 0.23
CA LEU A 81 2.56 9.29 1.15
C LEU A 81 3.28 10.47 0.47
N LEU A 82 3.52 10.40 -0.83
CA LEU A 82 4.13 11.46 -1.63
C LEU A 82 3.09 12.39 -2.27
N SER A 83 1.83 12.01 -2.22
CA SER A 83 0.74 12.71 -2.89
C SER A 83 -0.07 13.55 -1.91
N PRO A 84 -0.69 14.65 -2.37
CA PRO A 84 -1.73 15.32 -1.61
C PRO A 84 -2.82 14.36 -1.13
N ASP A 85 -3.22 14.53 0.13
CA ASP A 85 -4.23 13.74 0.84
C ASP A 85 -5.45 14.60 1.16
N ALA A 86 -6.62 14.19 0.68
CA ALA A 86 -7.91 14.87 0.87
C ALA A 86 -8.79 14.21 1.95
N SER A 87 -8.22 13.32 2.78
CA SER A 87 -8.97 12.58 3.82
C SER A 87 -9.70 13.47 4.84
N ASP A 88 -9.20 14.68 5.10
CA ASP A 88 -9.77 15.63 6.07
C ASP A 88 -10.78 16.62 5.46
N VAL A 89 -10.98 16.60 4.14
CA VAL A 89 -11.89 17.51 3.43
C VAL A 89 -13.36 17.10 3.67
N LYS A 90 -14.23 18.07 3.95
CA LYS A 90 -15.64 17.85 4.33
C LYS A 90 -16.68 18.49 3.40
N SER A 91 -16.25 19.15 2.34
CA SER A 91 -17.16 19.68 1.33
C SER A 91 -16.47 19.87 -0.02
N ILE A 92 -17.26 20.06 -1.07
CA ILE A 92 -16.73 20.42 -2.39
C ILE A 92 -15.95 21.74 -2.33
N GLU A 93 -16.40 22.71 -1.53
CA GLU A 93 -15.70 24.00 -1.41
C GLU A 93 -14.35 23.87 -0.68
N GLU A 94 -14.29 23.07 0.40
CA GLU A 94 -13.03 22.73 1.05
C GLU A 94 -12.10 21.95 0.11
N LEU A 95 -12.63 21.06 -0.74
CA LEU A 95 -11.86 20.37 -1.76
C LEU A 95 -11.24 21.37 -2.74
N LYS A 96 -12.04 22.32 -3.25
CA LYS A 96 -11.56 23.36 -4.16
C LYS A 96 -10.46 24.21 -3.52
N GLU A 97 -10.64 24.63 -2.26
CA GLU A 97 -9.62 25.38 -1.52
C GLU A 97 -8.33 24.57 -1.35
N TYR A 98 -8.46 23.30 -0.96
CA TYR A 98 -7.33 22.39 -0.82
C TYR A 98 -6.56 22.24 -2.14
N LEU A 99 -7.26 22.02 -3.24
CA LEU A 99 -6.68 21.89 -4.58
C LEU A 99 -5.96 23.17 -5.03
N ARG A 100 -6.58 24.35 -4.82
CA ARG A 100 -5.95 25.67 -5.08
C ARG A 100 -4.67 25.86 -4.27
N LYS A 101 -4.61 25.32 -3.05
CA LYS A 101 -3.41 25.39 -2.21
C LYS A 101 -2.31 24.47 -2.74
N VAL A 102 -2.62 23.21 -3.03
CA VAL A 102 -1.60 22.22 -3.44
C VAL A 102 -1.10 22.44 -4.87
N SER A 103 -1.88 23.07 -5.75
CA SER A 103 -1.49 23.34 -7.13
C SER A 103 -0.43 24.44 -7.28
N LYS A 104 -0.28 25.34 -6.30
CA LYS A 104 0.69 26.45 -6.33
C LYS A 104 2.15 25.99 -6.48
N GLU A 105 2.46 24.79 -6.01
CA GLU A 105 3.81 24.22 -6.02
C GLU A 105 4.04 23.24 -7.18
N ARG A 106 3.05 23.07 -8.07
CA ARG A 106 3.04 22.06 -9.13
C ARG A 106 3.25 22.69 -10.50
N LYS A 107 3.97 21.96 -11.36
CA LYS A 107 4.13 22.32 -12.77
C LYS A 107 2.80 22.19 -13.49
N LYS A 108 2.55 23.09 -14.45
CA LYS A 108 1.26 23.17 -15.17
C LYS A 108 0.97 21.98 -16.08
N ASP A 109 1.99 21.23 -16.48
CA ASP A 109 1.91 20.09 -17.39
C ASP A 109 1.96 18.73 -16.69
N GLU A 110 2.19 18.72 -15.36
CA GLU A 110 2.27 17.49 -14.57
C GLU A 110 0.90 17.15 -13.98
N LEU A 111 0.47 15.89 -14.14
CA LEU A 111 -0.76 15.39 -13.53
C LEU A 111 -0.67 15.44 -12.00
N MET A 112 -1.50 16.28 -11.39
CA MET A 112 -1.66 16.35 -9.94
C MET A 112 -2.62 15.26 -9.46
N MET A 113 -2.05 14.18 -8.92
CA MET A 113 -2.78 13.12 -8.23
C MET A 113 -3.09 13.54 -6.80
N VAL A 114 -4.35 13.47 -6.40
CA VAL A 114 -4.82 13.68 -5.03
C VAL A 114 -5.57 12.43 -4.58
N PHE A 115 -5.37 11.98 -3.35
CA PHE A 115 -5.91 10.70 -2.87
C PHE A 115 -6.84 10.87 -1.68
N ASN A 116 -7.55 9.80 -1.34
CA ASN A 116 -8.36 9.66 -0.13
C ASN A 116 -9.53 10.63 -0.01
N LEU A 117 -10.08 11.05 -1.15
CA LEU A 117 -11.39 11.68 -1.15
C LEU A 117 -12.42 10.72 -0.53
N SER A 118 -13.11 11.18 0.51
CA SER A 118 -14.20 10.45 1.18
C SER A 118 -15.45 11.33 1.16
N GLU A 119 -16.06 11.50 -0.02
CA GLU A 119 -17.21 12.38 -0.22
C GLU A 119 -18.44 11.96 0.61
N GLU A 120 -18.52 10.69 1.01
CA GLU A 120 -19.53 10.18 1.94
C GLU A 120 -19.48 10.88 3.32
N LYS A 121 -18.33 11.47 3.68
CA LYS A 121 -18.13 12.22 4.92
C LYS A 121 -18.37 13.72 4.76
N PHE A 122 -18.76 14.16 3.56
CA PHE A 122 -19.08 15.56 3.35
C PHE A 122 -20.36 15.96 4.08
N ASP A 123 -20.47 17.26 4.41
CA ASP A 123 -21.69 17.82 4.99
C ASP A 123 -22.92 17.53 4.11
N VAL A 124 -22.71 17.52 2.79
CA VAL A 124 -23.66 17.01 1.79
C VAL A 124 -22.95 15.90 0.99
N PRO A 125 -23.27 14.61 1.23
CA PRO A 125 -22.63 13.48 0.55
C PRO A 125 -22.87 13.52 -0.96
N LYS A 126 -21.87 14.03 -1.69
CA LYS A 126 -21.95 14.21 -3.14
C LYS A 126 -20.56 14.15 -3.74
N LEU A 127 -20.40 13.30 -4.75
CA LEU A 127 -19.18 13.23 -5.54
C LEU A 127 -18.95 14.54 -6.30
N PRO A 128 -17.73 15.11 -6.26
CA PRO A 128 -17.38 16.23 -7.12
C PRO A 128 -17.37 15.79 -8.59
N ASN A 129 -17.43 16.75 -9.50
CA ASN A 129 -17.35 16.51 -10.94
C ASN A 129 -16.30 17.42 -11.58
N LYS A 130 -16.00 17.15 -12.86
CA LYS A 130 -15.06 17.89 -13.70
C LYS A 130 -15.10 19.41 -13.50
N LYS A 131 -16.30 20.01 -13.44
CA LYS A 131 -16.46 21.47 -13.28
C LYS A 131 -15.97 21.98 -11.94
N ASP A 132 -16.17 21.22 -10.87
CA ASP A 132 -15.68 21.58 -9.53
C ASP A 132 -14.14 21.65 -9.53
N LEU A 133 -13.50 20.70 -10.22
CA LEU A 133 -12.04 20.61 -10.32
C LEU A 133 -11.49 21.67 -11.29
N ASP A 134 -12.19 21.96 -12.40
CA ASP A 134 -11.83 23.04 -13.33
C ASP A 134 -11.89 24.42 -12.66
N GLU A 135 -12.88 24.66 -11.80
CA GLU A 135 -12.99 25.90 -11.01
C GLU A 135 -11.86 26.04 -9.97
N ALA A 136 -11.39 24.92 -9.43
CA ALA A 136 -10.28 24.92 -8.47
C ALA A 136 -8.92 25.12 -9.16
N CYS A 137 -8.68 24.43 -10.27
CA CYS A 137 -7.38 24.28 -10.91
C CYS A 137 -7.51 24.29 -12.45
N PRO A 138 -7.83 25.44 -13.07
CA PRO A 138 -8.07 25.51 -14.52
C PRO A 138 -6.80 25.29 -15.36
N GLU A 139 -5.63 25.54 -14.77
CA GLU A 139 -4.32 25.54 -15.44
C GLU A 139 -3.52 24.26 -15.23
N HIS A 140 -4.03 23.33 -14.41
CA HIS A 140 -3.30 22.12 -14.00
C HIS A 140 -4.16 20.87 -14.30
N PRO A 141 -3.60 19.80 -14.88
CA PRO A 141 -4.26 18.51 -14.92
C PRO A 141 -4.43 17.98 -13.49
N VAL A 142 -5.66 17.71 -13.06
CA VAL A 142 -5.98 17.21 -11.71
C VAL A 142 -6.77 15.93 -11.80
N PHE A 143 -6.35 14.95 -11.00
CA PHE A 143 -7.10 13.72 -10.78
C PHE A 143 -7.21 13.42 -9.30
N VAL A 144 -8.45 13.38 -8.79
CA VAL A 144 -8.75 13.08 -7.39
C VAL A 144 -9.26 11.64 -7.31
N LEU A 145 -8.52 10.76 -6.64
CA LEU A 145 -8.88 9.37 -6.41
C LEU A 145 -9.58 9.22 -5.06
N ARG A 146 -10.71 8.51 -5.06
CA ARG A 146 -11.49 8.15 -3.88
C ARG A 146 -10.69 7.23 -2.96
N TYR A 147 -11.05 7.19 -1.68
CA TYR A 147 -10.38 6.40 -0.64
C TYR A 147 -10.31 4.90 -0.92
N ASP A 148 -11.28 4.37 -1.66
CA ASP A 148 -11.34 2.96 -2.05
C ASP A 148 -10.47 2.64 -3.28
N GLY A 149 -9.97 3.65 -4.00
CA GLY A 149 -9.18 3.49 -5.21
C GLY A 149 -9.97 3.12 -6.46
N HIS A 150 -11.30 3.05 -6.38
CA HIS A 150 -12.18 2.53 -7.45
C HIS A 150 -12.85 3.63 -8.28
N ILE A 151 -12.88 4.86 -7.77
CA ILE A 151 -13.47 6.01 -8.45
C ILE A 151 -12.47 7.17 -8.46
N GLY A 152 -12.34 7.81 -9.61
CA GLY A 152 -11.51 8.99 -9.80
C GLY A 152 -12.28 10.12 -10.48
N ILE A 153 -11.91 11.37 -10.16
CA ILE A 153 -12.50 12.58 -10.73
C ILE A 153 -11.41 13.36 -11.43
N ALA A 154 -11.49 13.41 -12.76
CA ALA A 154 -10.60 14.14 -13.64
C ALA A 154 -11.19 15.51 -14.01
N ASN A 155 -10.35 16.54 -14.01
CA ASN A 155 -10.70 17.83 -14.61
C ASN A 155 -10.49 17.81 -16.14
N SER A 156 -10.86 18.89 -16.83
CA SER A 156 -10.75 18.97 -18.28
C SER A 156 -9.30 18.80 -18.77
N LYS A 157 -8.33 19.35 -18.03
CA LYS A 157 -6.89 19.23 -18.35
C LYS A 157 -6.35 17.81 -18.19
N ALA A 158 -6.83 17.06 -17.19
CA ALA A 158 -6.46 15.65 -17.00
C ALA A 158 -7.05 14.76 -18.11
N LEU A 159 -8.29 15.00 -18.52
CA LEU A 159 -8.91 14.31 -19.65
C LEU A 159 -8.17 14.60 -20.97
N GLU A 160 -7.82 15.87 -21.21
CA GLU A 160 -7.01 16.28 -22.37
C GLU A 160 -5.64 15.58 -22.38
N LEU A 161 -4.93 15.58 -21.25
CA LEU A 161 -3.63 14.91 -21.11
C LEU A 161 -3.72 13.40 -21.40
N ALA A 162 -4.81 12.77 -20.97
CA ALA A 162 -5.08 11.36 -21.19
C ALA A 162 -5.67 11.04 -22.57
N LYS A 163 -6.02 12.06 -23.36
CA LYS A 163 -6.74 11.93 -24.64
C LYS A 163 -8.09 11.23 -24.49
N ILE A 164 -8.81 11.54 -23.43
CA ILE A 164 -10.17 11.05 -23.17
C ILE A 164 -11.18 12.11 -23.64
N ASP A 165 -12.11 11.69 -24.48
CA ASP A 165 -13.21 12.47 -25.04
C ASP A 165 -14.52 11.64 -25.03
N GLU A 166 -15.61 12.23 -25.55
CA GLU A 166 -16.92 11.58 -25.60
C GLU A 166 -16.95 10.31 -26.47
N ASN A 167 -15.96 10.08 -27.33
CA ASN A 167 -15.88 8.92 -28.22
C ASN A 167 -14.90 7.85 -27.73
N THR A 168 -14.26 8.07 -26.58
CA THR A 168 -13.27 7.16 -26.02
C THR A 168 -13.90 5.81 -25.73
N LEU A 169 -13.25 4.75 -26.25
CA LEU A 169 -13.64 3.37 -25.96
C LEU A 169 -13.34 3.07 -24.49
N VAL A 170 -14.39 2.71 -23.76
CA VAL A 170 -14.28 2.33 -22.35
C VAL A 170 -13.72 0.90 -22.27
N PRO A 171 -12.64 0.66 -21.51
CA PRO A 171 -12.14 -0.69 -21.26
C PRO A 171 -13.23 -1.59 -20.65
N GLU A 172 -13.17 -2.88 -20.93
CA GLU A 172 -14.09 -3.86 -20.32
C GLU A 172 -14.01 -3.76 -18.79
N GLY A 173 -15.16 -3.76 -18.11
CA GLY A 173 -15.22 -3.58 -16.65
C GLY A 173 -14.83 -2.18 -16.16
N GLY A 174 -14.76 -1.16 -17.04
CA GLY A 174 -14.56 0.25 -16.70
C GLY A 174 -15.81 1.11 -16.90
N GLU A 175 -15.84 2.31 -16.31
CA GLU A 175 -16.86 3.33 -16.57
C GLU A 175 -16.19 4.69 -16.86
N ILE A 176 -16.67 5.40 -17.89
CA ILE A 176 -16.44 6.84 -18.07
C ILE A 176 -17.79 7.53 -18.08
N ARG A 177 -18.14 8.20 -16.98
CA ARG A 177 -19.51 8.68 -16.76
C ARG A 177 -19.81 9.93 -17.57
N LYS A 178 -20.95 9.91 -18.26
CA LYS A 178 -21.53 11.03 -19.01
C LYS A 178 -22.77 11.58 -18.33
N ASP A 179 -23.04 12.87 -18.52
CA ASP A 179 -24.31 13.48 -18.11
C ASP A 179 -25.43 13.18 -19.11
N SER A 180 -26.65 13.66 -18.82
CA SER A 180 -27.82 13.47 -19.69
C SER A 180 -27.69 14.09 -21.09
N ASN A 181 -26.73 15.00 -21.29
CA ASN A 181 -26.43 15.64 -22.57
C ASN A 181 -25.26 14.95 -23.29
N GLY A 182 -24.73 13.86 -22.74
CA GLY A 182 -23.60 13.12 -23.30
C GLY A 182 -22.23 13.69 -23.00
N ASN A 183 -22.11 14.74 -22.17
CA ASN A 183 -20.81 15.34 -21.84
C ASN A 183 -20.11 14.54 -20.74
N LEU A 184 -18.78 14.47 -20.80
CA LEU A 184 -17.97 13.85 -19.75
C LEU A 184 -18.14 14.59 -18.42
N THR A 185 -18.56 13.86 -17.37
CA THR A 185 -18.66 14.37 -15.99
C THR A 185 -17.30 14.44 -15.29
N GLY A 186 -16.28 13.80 -15.84
CA GLY A 186 -14.96 13.62 -15.22
C GLY A 186 -14.87 12.44 -14.25
N VAL A 187 -15.99 11.81 -13.90
CA VAL A 187 -15.99 10.61 -13.06
C VAL A 187 -15.62 9.39 -13.91
N ILE A 188 -14.59 8.68 -13.47
CA ILE A 188 -14.01 7.50 -14.11
C ILE A 188 -13.91 6.41 -13.04
N SER A 189 -14.27 5.17 -13.38
CA SER A 189 -14.32 4.06 -12.42
C SER A 189 -13.62 2.81 -12.95
N GLU A 190 -13.15 1.97 -12.04
CA GLU A 190 -12.63 0.63 -12.32
C GLU A 190 -11.51 0.63 -13.38
N GLN A 191 -11.53 -0.27 -14.36
CA GLN A 191 -10.47 -0.41 -15.37
C GLN A 191 -10.25 0.86 -16.22
N ALA A 192 -11.23 1.78 -16.28
CA ALA A 192 -11.07 3.02 -17.00
C ALA A 192 -10.11 4.00 -16.29
N LEU A 193 -9.84 3.82 -14.99
CA LEU A 193 -8.87 4.62 -14.23
C LEU A 193 -7.47 4.56 -14.85
N ASP A 194 -7.09 3.43 -15.44
CA ASP A 194 -5.78 3.21 -16.08
C ASP A 194 -5.49 4.21 -17.21
N LEU A 195 -6.53 4.70 -17.89
CA LEU A 195 -6.39 5.72 -18.94
C LEU A 195 -5.76 7.01 -18.40
N ILE A 196 -6.10 7.40 -17.18
CA ILE A 196 -5.51 8.54 -16.49
C ILE A 196 -4.22 8.14 -15.76
N LEU A 197 -4.22 7.04 -15.00
CA LEU A 197 -3.10 6.62 -14.16
C LEU A 197 -1.82 6.36 -14.97
N SER A 198 -1.95 5.92 -16.22
CA SER A 198 -0.83 5.78 -17.17
C SER A 198 -0.12 7.10 -17.52
N LYS A 199 -0.71 8.27 -17.18
CA LYS A 199 -0.12 9.60 -17.39
C LYS A 199 0.63 10.14 -16.17
N VAL A 200 0.59 9.42 -15.05
CA VAL A 200 1.26 9.86 -13.81
C VAL A 200 2.77 9.87 -14.02
N SER A 201 3.38 11.02 -13.75
CA SER A 201 4.84 11.14 -13.72
C SER A 201 5.39 10.54 -12.44
N LEU A 202 6.40 9.68 -12.55
CA LEU A 202 7.02 9.07 -11.39
C LEU A 202 7.90 10.10 -10.64
N PRO A 203 7.78 10.20 -9.31
CA PRO A 203 8.73 10.95 -8.49
C PRO A 203 10.16 10.43 -8.66
N SER A 204 11.14 11.28 -8.37
CA SER A 204 12.53 10.84 -8.38
C SER A 204 12.78 9.71 -7.37
N VAL A 205 13.73 8.84 -7.68
CA VAL A 205 14.11 7.71 -6.81
C VAL A 205 14.46 8.16 -5.39
N ASP A 206 15.08 9.33 -5.23
CA ASP A 206 15.42 9.87 -3.91
C ASP A 206 14.18 10.26 -3.09
N LYS A 207 13.18 10.89 -3.72
CA LYS A 207 11.89 11.16 -3.06
C LYS A 207 11.22 9.85 -2.64
N ILE A 208 11.25 8.84 -3.51
CA ILE A 208 10.68 7.53 -3.21
C ILE A 208 11.41 6.86 -2.04
N LYS A 209 12.75 6.91 -1.98
CA LYS A 209 13.51 6.35 -0.85
C LYS A 209 13.16 7.02 0.48
N VAL A 210 13.04 8.35 0.50
CA VAL A 210 12.65 9.09 1.71
C VAL A 210 11.24 8.68 2.17
N ALA A 211 10.28 8.62 1.24
CA ALA A 211 8.93 8.18 1.55
C ALA A 211 8.87 6.69 1.95
N ALA A 212 9.70 5.82 1.37
CA ALA A 212 9.84 4.43 1.78
C ALA A 212 10.30 4.31 3.24
N VAL A 213 11.33 5.08 3.66
CA VAL A 213 11.75 5.09 5.08
C VAL A 213 10.59 5.50 5.98
N LYS A 214 9.82 6.52 5.59
CA LYS A 214 8.62 6.95 6.34
C LYS A 214 7.57 5.83 6.40
N ALA A 215 7.25 5.19 5.28
CA ALA A 215 6.27 4.11 5.19
C ALA A 215 6.61 2.94 6.12
N PHE A 216 7.82 2.38 6.01
CA PHE A 216 8.21 1.22 6.82
C PHE A 216 8.38 1.54 8.31
N LYS A 217 8.69 2.81 8.65
CA LYS A 217 8.62 3.30 10.04
C LYS A 217 7.19 3.39 10.56
N ILE A 218 6.22 3.81 9.74
CA ILE A 218 4.79 3.81 10.10
C ILE A 218 4.33 2.37 10.39
N PHE A 219 4.70 1.42 9.54
CA PHE A 219 4.38 0.00 9.75
C PHE A 219 5.00 -0.52 11.05
N ALA A 220 6.30 -0.25 11.29
CA ALA A 220 6.98 -0.66 12.51
C ALA A 220 6.34 -0.03 13.77
N LYS A 221 5.93 1.24 13.71
CA LYS A 221 5.25 1.93 14.81
C LYS A 221 3.90 1.28 15.16
N LYS A 222 3.24 0.64 14.19
CA LYS A 222 2.01 -0.14 14.39
C LYS A 222 2.28 -1.59 14.83
N GLY A 223 3.54 -1.97 15.07
CA GLY A 223 3.93 -3.32 15.49
C GLY A 223 4.03 -4.32 14.33
N LEU A 224 3.94 -3.88 13.07
CA LEU A 224 4.14 -4.75 11.91
C LEU A 224 5.63 -5.08 11.77
N THR A 225 5.96 -6.37 11.90
CA THR A 225 7.32 -6.90 11.71
C THR A 225 7.46 -7.67 10.39
N SER A 226 6.34 -8.15 9.84
CA SER A 226 6.29 -8.82 8.55
C SER A 226 5.06 -8.39 7.75
N LEU A 227 5.13 -8.54 6.44
CA LEU A 227 4.03 -8.23 5.53
C LEU A 227 4.01 -9.19 4.34
N HIS A 228 2.80 -9.49 3.87
CA HIS A 228 2.57 -10.06 2.55
C HIS A 228 2.30 -8.92 1.57
N GLY A 229 3.36 -8.42 0.96
CA GLY A 229 3.29 -7.24 0.09
C GLY A 229 3.15 -7.65 -1.37
N ILE A 230 2.13 -7.12 -2.02
CA ILE A 230 1.86 -7.35 -3.42
C ILE A 230 2.85 -6.55 -4.27
N LEU A 231 3.33 -7.17 -5.34
CA LEU A 231 4.18 -6.57 -6.34
C LEU A 231 3.68 -6.95 -7.73
N SER A 232 3.40 -5.96 -8.55
CA SER A 232 3.11 -6.14 -9.97
C SER A 232 4.42 -6.34 -10.75
N ALA A 233 4.48 -7.34 -11.62
CA ALA A 233 5.68 -7.64 -12.41
C ALA A 233 5.63 -7.10 -13.85
N ASP A 234 4.44 -6.75 -14.32
CA ASP A 234 4.16 -6.27 -15.66
C ASP A 234 2.93 -5.36 -15.64
N SER A 235 2.39 -5.07 -16.82
CA SER A 235 1.29 -4.13 -17.01
C SER A 235 -0.06 -4.63 -16.49
N THR A 236 -0.15 -5.82 -15.87
CA THR A 236 -1.40 -6.33 -15.27
C THR A 236 -1.62 -5.88 -13.82
N GLY A 237 -0.79 -4.97 -13.33
CA GLY A 237 -0.94 -4.35 -12.01
C GLY A 237 -2.08 -3.33 -11.94
N GLU A 238 -2.41 -2.89 -10.73
CA GLU A 238 -3.44 -1.86 -10.43
C GLU A 238 -3.17 -0.47 -11.03
N PHE A 239 -2.00 -0.28 -11.66
CA PHE A 239 -1.61 0.95 -12.33
C PHE A 239 -1.19 0.71 -13.79
N GLY A 240 -1.71 -0.35 -14.42
CA GLY A 240 -1.35 -0.75 -15.78
C GLY A 240 0.16 -0.84 -15.98
N ASP A 241 0.68 -0.17 -17.01
CA ASP A 241 2.12 -0.12 -17.34
C ASP A 241 3.02 0.29 -16.17
N ALA A 242 2.55 1.14 -15.25
CA ALA A 242 3.32 1.54 -14.07
C ALA A 242 3.51 0.38 -13.08
N GLY A 243 2.64 -0.64 -13.12
CA GLY A 243 2.80 -1.88 -12.35
C GLY A 243 4.13 -2.58 -12.64
N SER A 244 4.64 -2.50 -13.87
CA SER A 244 5.95 -3.06 -14.23
C SER A 244 7.14 -2.44 -13.47
N MET A 245 6.94 -1.26 -12.86
CA MET A 245 7.96 -0.52 -12.12
C MET A 245 8.08 -0.94 -10.66
N GLU A 246 7.09 -1.63 -10.09
CA GLU A 246 7.07 -1.97 -8.68
C GLU A 246 8.23 -2.89 -8.28
N LEU A 247 8.55 -3.90 -9.11
CA LEU A 247 9.68 -4.80 -8.89
C LEU A 247 11.04 -4.07 -8.87
N PRO A 248 11.41 -3.27 -9.89
CA PRO A 248 12.59 -2.40 -9.84
C PRO A 248 12.61 -1.47 -8.62
N LEU A 249 11.46 -0.87 -8.29
CA LEU A 249 11.37 0.09 -7.19
C LEU A 249 11.60 -0.58 -5.84
N ARG A 250 10.98 -1.74 -5.60
CA ARG A 250 11.22 -2.56 -4.40
C ARG A 250 12.71 -2.87 -4.22
N LYS A 251 13.44 -3.13 -5.31
CA LYS A 251 14.91 -3.32 -5.26
C LYS A 251 15.64 -2.04 -4.86
N SER A 252 15.27 -0.89 -5.40
CA SER A 252 15.95 0.38 -5.12
C SER A 252 15.75 0.88 -3.68
N ILE A 253 14.65 0.49 -3.02
CA ILE A 253 14.32 0.86 -1.63
C ILE A 253 14.64 -0.23 -0.60
N GLN A 254 15.33 -1.32 -0.98
CA GLN A 254 15.49 -2.50 -0.11
C GLN A 254 16.12 -2.22 1.28
N ASN A 255 16.95 -1.18 1.35
CA ASN A 255 17.62 -0.74 2.58
C ASN A 255 16.70 0.08 3.49
N SER A 256 15.60 0.60 2.96
CA SER A 256 14.57 1.33 3.72
C SER A 256 13.56 0.40 4.39
N ILE A 257 13.50 -0.88 3.99
CA ILE A 257 12.50 -1.85 4.43
C ILE A 257 12.90 -2.44 5.78
N LEU A 258 12.09 -2.20 6.81
CA LEU A 258 12.30 -2.72 8.17
C LEU A 258 11.67 -4.10 8.37
N GLN A 259 10.57 -4.37 7.69
CA GLN A 259 9.79 -5.61 7.81
C GLN A 259 10.38 -6.74 6.97
N ASN A 260 10.08 -7.98 7.36
CA ASN A 260 10.15 -9.11 6.44
C ASN A 260 9.04 -8.96 5.40
N TRP A 261 9.36 -9.12 4.12
CA TRP A 261 8.41 -8.99 3.03
C TRP A 261 8.31 -10.30 2.27
N TYR A 262 7.14 -10.93 2.44
CA TYR A 262 6.69 -12.11 1.71
C TYR A 262 5.92 -11.65 0.47
N ALA A 263 6.59 -11.60 -0.68
CA ALA A 263 6.02 -11.02 -1.87
C ALA A 263 4.98 -11.93 -2.53
N LEU A 264 3.83 -11.34 -2.84
CA LEU A 264 2.79 -11.90 -3.69
C LEU A 264 2.91 -11.26 -5.08
N ILE A 265 3.24 -12.03 -6.10
CA ILE A 265 3.52 -11.46 -7.43
C ILE A 265 2.28 -11.50 -8.32
N ASN A 266 1.85 -10.35 -8.82
CA ASN A 266 0.84 -10.25 -9.87
C ASN A 266 1.52 -10.24 -11.25
N THR A 267 1.08 -11.13 -12.15
CA THR A 267 1.58 -11.24 -13.54
C THR A 267 0.66 -12.15 -14.36
N ASP A 268 0.45 -11.80 -15.63
CA ASP A 268 -0.14 -12.70 -16.64
C ASP A 268 0.88 -13.71 -17.21
N LYS A 269 2.16 -13.53 -16.89
CA LYS A 269 3.29 -14.29 -17.44
C LYS A 269 4.09 -14.98 -16.32
N PRO A 270 3.49 -15.87 -15.49
CA PRO A 270 4.17 -16.49 -14.35
C PRO A 270 5.43 -17.28 -14.76
N LYS A 271 5.46 -17.85 -15.98
CA LYS A 271 6.66 -18.52 -16.52
C LYS A 271 7.87 -17.58 -16.67
N LYS A 272 7.65 -16.27 -16.87
CA LYS A 272 8.74 -15.27 -16.90
C LYS A 272 9.34 -15.04 -15.51
N LEU A 273 8.58 -15.19 -14.43
CA LEU A 273 9.11 -15.08 -13.07
C LEU A 273 10.20 -16.12 -12.79
N LEU A 274 10.08 -17.33 -13.35
CA LEU A 274 11.12 -18.35 -13.25
C LEU A 274 12.46 -17.91 -13.87
N LYS A 275 12.44 -16.96 -14.80
CA LYS A 275 13.65 -16.36 -15.41
C LYS A 275 14.21 -15.21 -14.58
N LEU A 276 13.39 -14.55 -13.75
CA LEU A 276 13.81 -13.48 -12.82
C LEU A 276 14.59 -14.01 -11.59
N LYS A 277 14.94 -15.31 -11.56
CA LYS A 277 15.78 -15.95 -10.55
C LYS A 277 17.18 -15.33 -10.39
N LYS A 278 17.65 -14.43 -11.27
CA LYS A 278 18.97 -13.79 -11.16
C LYS A 278 18.93 -12.27 -11.44
N PRO A 279 19.37 -11.41 -10.49
CA PRO A 279 19.51 -11.70 -9.06
C PRO A 279 18.13 -12.02 -8.47
N PRO A 280 18.05 -13.00 -7.56
CA PRO A 280 16.78 -13.42 -6.98
C PRO A 280 16.03 -12.26 -6.32
N LEU A 281 14.70 -12.28 -6.39
CA LEU A 281 13.86 -11.31 -5.68
C LEU A 281 13.96 -11.44 -4.15
N ASP A 282 14.34 -12.63 -3.66
CA ASP A 282 14.67 -12.90 -2.25
C ASP A 282 16.13 -12.54 -1.90
N GLY A 283 16.91 -11.98 -2.83
CA GLY A 283 18.32 -11.65 -2.60
C GLY A 283 19.25 -12.87 -2.50
N GLY A 284 18.77 -14.09 -2.75
CA GLY A 284 19.58 -15.30 -2.87
C GLY A 284 20.06 -15.90 -1.56
N LYS A 285 19.46 -15.52 -0.43
CA LYS A 285 19.80 -16.05 0.91
C LYS A 285 18.60 -16.79 1.49
N LYS A 286 18.85 -17.98 2.08
CA LYS A 286 17.81 -18.80 2.73
C LYS A 286 17.08 -18.04 3.85
N ASP A 287 17.83 -17.26 4.63
CA ASP A 287 17.33 -16.47 5.76
C ASP A 287 17.08 -15.00 5.34
N SER A 288 16.75 -14.75 4.07
CA SER A 288 16.47 -13.40 3.61
C SER A 288 15.18 -12.83 4.22
N LYS A 289 15.23 -11.55 4.55
CA LYS A 289 14.03 -10.75 4.89
C LYS A 289 13.05 -10.61 3.73
N PHE A 290 13.49 -10.90 2.50
CA PHE A 290 12.64 -10.89 1.30
C PHE A 290 12.41 -12.32 0.84
N LYS A 291 11.15 -12.70 0.63
CA LYS A 291 10.78 -14.02 0.13
C LYS A 291 9.78 -13.86 -0.99
N VAL A 292 9.85 -14.71 -2.00
CA VAL A 292 8.86 -14.79 -3.07
C VAL A 292 8.29 -16.20 -3.07
N GLY A 293 6.99 -16.33 -2.80
CA GLY A 293 6.39 -17.65 -2.57
C GLY A 293 5.00 -17.83 -3.15
N ALA A 294 4.34 -16.78 -3.62
CA ALA A 294 2.98 -16.87 -4.11
C ALA A 294 2.70 -15.90 -5.26
N LEU A 295 1.66 -16.23 -6.03
CA LEU A 295 1.09 -15.39 -7.07
C LEU A 295 -0.18 -14.72 -6.54
N LYS A 296 -0.40 -13.46 -6.91
CA LYS A 296 -1.67 -12.76 -6.74
C LYS A 296 -2.46 -12.92 -8.03
N LEU A 297 -3.69 -13.40 -7.91
CA LEU A 297 -4.65 -13.52 -9.01
C LEU A 297 -5.90 -12.72 -8.65
N PHE A 298 -6.62 -12.26 -9.67
CA PHE A 298 -7.92 -11.63 -9.57
C PHE A 298 -8.93 -12.51 -10.29
N LEU A 299 -10.10 -12.70 -9.69
CA LEU A 299 -11.21 -13.46 -10.29
C LEU A 299 -12.34 -12.51 -10.72
N ASP A 300 -12.63 -11.52 -9.88
CA ASP A 300 -13.69 -10.53 -10.04
C ASP A 300 -13.29 -9.20 -9.36
N GLY A 301 -14.23 -8.27 -9.26
CA GLY A 301 -14.05 -6.94 -8.67
C GLY A 301 -14.49 -6.84 -7.21
N THR A 302 -15.07 -5.69 -6.82
CA THR A 302 -15.41 -5.40 -5.42
C THR A 302 -16.90 -5.14 -5.20
N PHE A 303 -17.34 -5.27 -3.95
CA PHE A 303 -18.73 -4.97 -3.58
C PHE A 303 -19.07 -3.48 -3.73
N GLY A 304 -18.15 -2.59 -3.34
CA GLY A 304 -18.40 -1.15 -3.35
C GLY A 304 -18.59 -0.58 -4.75
N ALA A 305 -17.83 -1.09 -5.72
CA ALA A 305 -17.98 -0.75 -7.13
C ALA A 305 -19.01 -1.62 -7.88
N LYS A 306 -19.60 -2.60 -7.19
CA LYS A 306 -20.57 -3.56 -7.74
C LYS A 306 -20.03 -4.36 -8.94
N THR A 307 -18.74 -4.69 -8.89
CA THR A 307 -18.04 -5.48 -9.91
C THR A 307 -17.66 -6.89 -9.43
N ALA A 308 -18.01 -7.23 -8.18
CA ALA A 308 -17.87 -8.60 -7.67
C ALA A 308 -18.85 -9.55 -8.38
N CYS A 309 -18.41 -10.79 -8.63
CA CYS A 309 -19.21 -11.81 -9.31
C CYS A 309 -20.19 -12.44 -8.31
N MET A 310 -21.48 -12.15 -8.48
CA MET A 310 -22.53 -12.56 -7.55
C MET A 310 -23.43 -13.65 -8.14
N PHE A 311 -23.96 -14.53 -7.28
CA PHE A 311 -24.96 -15.54 -7.69
C PHE A 311 -26.34 -14.93 -7.96
N GLU A 312 -26.68 -13.85 -7.24
CA GLU A 312 -27.88 -13.05 -7.45
C GLU A 312 -27.48 -11.57 -7.61
N PRO A 313 -28.30 -10.73 -8.27
CA PRO A 313 -27.99 -9.31 -8.41
C PRO A 313 -27.77 -8.60 -7.07
N PHE A 314 -27.00 -7.51 -7.09
CA PHE A 314 -26.82 -6.66 -5.92
C PHE A 314 -28.19 -6.17 -5.39
N SER A 315 -28.43 -6.32 -4.08
CA SER A 315 -29.73 -5.98 -3.47
C SER A 315 -30.07 -4.48 -3.56
N ASP A 316 -29.05 -3.64 -3.63
CA ASP A 316 -29.12 -2.19 -3.73
C ASP A 316 -28.97 -1.66 -5.16
N GLU A 317 -28.70 -2.54 -6.13
CA GLU A 317 -28.76 -2.24 -7.57
C GLU A 317 -29.08 -3.50 -8.38
N PRO A 318 -30.36 -3.91 -8.39
CA PRO A 318 -30.77 -5.08 -9.14
C PRO A 318 -30.56 -4.85 -10.64
N GLY A 319 -29.62 -5.58 -11.25
CA GLY A 319 -29.33 -5.54 -12.69
C GLY A 319 -27.93 -5.07 -13.08
N ALA A 320 -27.09 -4.69 -12.11
CA ALA A 320 -25.63 -4.56 -12.30
C ALA A 320 -24.94 -5.92 -12.38
#